data_AF-A0A4Y3INF7-F1
#
_entry.id   AF-A0A4Y3INF7-F1
#
_cell.length_a   1.000
_cell.length_b   1.000
_cell.length_c   1.000
_cell.angle_alpha   90.00
_cell.angle_beta   90.00
_cell.angle_gamma   90.00
#
_symmetry.space_group_name_H-M   'P 1'
#
loop_
_entity.id
_entity.type
_entity.pdbx_description
1 polymer ?
#
loop_
_entity_poly.entity_id
_entity_poly.type
_entity_poly.pdbx_seq_one_letter_code
_entity_poly.pdbx_strand_id
1 'polypeptide(L)'
;MDGCSLRPHQIKITTFNLFNYLVPPGAYYDFENIYSFAHWQDKQHWTLKQIEASDADVIGFQEIFSADELEEQLANAGYPYFAVIDQPKVESDFIYSEPVVGIASRYPLLSISAVESDPSASKELGFTYSRAPLHALIELPVIGKVDCVVVHFKSQRPKALSEEKASLKQIESWRSTMQRGLEARFIDAFFAERKRTKGYPQILMGDFNRDLNSTEFSCFHANNDDETRGLSDSKRLLTAEAPIQATHYYGAKGSVLDYIMLSEEFDRNSASCLFEVSDYQVSDSHLVNPIYAIDRMASDHGIVTITLTERS
;
A
#
# COMPACT_ATOMS: atom_id res chain seq x y z
N MET A 1 -39.82 -18.40 -16.84
CA MET A 1 -39.19 -18.12 -15.53
C MET A 1 -37.75 -17.84 -15.85
N ASP A 2 -37.46 -16.58 -16.17
CA ASP A 2 -36.13 -16.16 -16.58
C ASP A 2 -35.26 -16.13 -15.34
N GLY A 3 -34.36 -17.11 -15.24
CA GLY A 3 -33.32 -17.17 -14.23
C GLY A 3 -32.29 -16.08 -14.49
N CYS A 4 -32.65 -14.83 -14.18
CA CYS A 4 -31.68 -13.75 -14.03
C CYS A 4 -30.93 -14.02 -12.72
N SER A 5 -29.93 -14.90 -12.77
CA SER A 5 -28.89 -14.93 -11.75
C SER A 5 -28.19 -13.58 -11.80
N LEU A 6 -28.60 -12.65 -10.94
CA LEU A 6 -27.89 -11.39 -10.75
C LEU A 6 -26.47 -11.79 -10.29
N ARG A 7 -25.47 -11.46 -11.10
CA ARG A 7 -24.08 -11.63 -10.70
C ARG A 7 -23.86 -10.78 -9.44
N PRO A 8 -23.27 -11.34 -8.37
CA PRO A 8 -23.00 -10.58 -7.16
C PRO A 8 -22.07 -9.41 -7.48
N HIS A 9 -22.25 -8.28 -6.78
CA HIS A 9 -21.37 -7.12 -6.98
C HIS A 9 -19.94 -7.47 -6.57
N GLN A 10 -18.97 -7.00 -7.34
CA GLN A 10 -17.56 -7.21 -7.07
C GLN A 10 -16.82 -5.88 -7.01
N ILE A 11 -15.88 -5.78 -6.08
CA ILE A 11 -14.96 -4.66 -5.95
C ILE A 11 -13.53 -5.21 -5.89
N LYS A 12 -12.64 -4.67 -6.72
CA LYS A 12 -11.23 -5.05 -6.73
C LYS A 12 -10.36 -3.97 -6.08
N ILE A 13 -9.45 -4.40 -5.21
CA ILE A 13 -8.52 -3.52 -4.50
C ILE A 13 -7.09 -3.97 -4.79
N THR A 14 -6.21 -3.02 -5.16
CA THR A 14 -4.80 -3.30 -5.47
C THR A 14 -3.88 -2.43 -4.62
N THR A 15 -2.72 -2.98 -4.23
CA THR A 15 -1.57 -2.18 -3.79
C THR A 15 -0.40 -2.36 -4.74
N PHE A 16 0.26 -1.25 -5.08
CA PHE A 16 1.30 -1.20 -6.11
C PHE A 16 2.44 -0.23 -5.74
N ASN A 17 3.60 -0.78 -5.40
CA ASN A 17 4.83 -0.03 -5.32
C ASN A 17 5.42 0.22 -6.73
N LEU A 18 5.59 1.49 -7.11
CA LEU A 18 6.00 1.89 -8.46
C LEU A 18 7.53 1.94 -8.68
N PHE A 19 8.32 1.63 -7.65
CA PHE A 19 9.78 1.59 -7.67
C PHE A 19 10.45 2.83 -8.28
N ASN A 20 10.34 3.99 -7.64
CA ASN A 20 10.85 5.29 -8.11
C ASN A 20 10.12 5.85 -9.34
N TYR A 21 8.82 6.13 -9.25
CA TYR A 21 8.08 6.77 -10.34
C TYR A 21 8.39 8.27 -10.37
N LEU A 22 9.44 8.63 -11.12
CA LEU A 22 9.99 9.97 -11.22
C LEU A 22 10.23 10.34 -12.69
N VAL A 23 9.67 11.47 -13.13
CA VAL A 23 9.91 12.01 -14.46
C VAL A 23 11.34 12.59 -14.57
N PRO A 24 12.06 12.40 -15.70
CA PRO A 24 13.30 13.14 -15.94
C PRO A 24 13.03 14.64 -16.11
N PRO A 25 13.94 15.53 -15.67
CA PRO A 25 15.33 15.25 -15.29
C PRO A 25 15.54 14.91 -13.80
N GLY A 26 14.49 14.58 -13.05
CA GLY A 26 14.63 14.21 -11.64
C GLY A 26 15.50 12.96 -11.44
N ALA A 27 16.34 13.00 -10.41
CA ALA A 27 17.16 11.88 -9.94
C ALA A 27 16.58 11.31 -8.64
N TYR A 28 16.52 9.98 -8.48
CA TYR A 28 16.02 9.36 -7.25
C TYR A 28 17.18 8.84 -6.38
N TYR A 29 17.23 9.26 -5.12
CA TYR A 29 18.22 8.94 -4.08
C TYR A 29 19.69 9.33 -4.37
N ASP A 30 20.12 9.30 -5.62
CA ASP A 30 21.49 9.59 -6.07
C ASP A 30 21.44 10.38 -7.38
N PHE A 31 22.39 11.30 -7.59
CA PHE A 31 22.44 12.14 -8.79
C PHE A 31 22.65 11.35 -10.10
N GLU A 32 23.17 10.13 -10.02
CA GLU A 32 23.36 9.25 -11.18
C GLU A 32 22.06 8.55 -11.62
N ASN A 33 21.05 8.52 -10.75
CA ASN A 33 19.80 7.78 -10.96
C ASN A 33 18.75 8.62 -11.70
N ILE A 34 19.07 9.05 -12.91
CA ILE A 34 18.14 9.79 -13.78
C ILE A 34 17.68 8.88 -14.91
N TYR A 35 16.36 8.78 -15.12
CA TYR A 35 15.85 8.08 -16.30
C TYR A 35 16.18 8.83 -17.58
N SER A 36 16.54 8.07 -18.63
CA SER A 36 16.43 8.62 -19.98
C SER A 36 14.94 8.81 -20.33
N PHE A 37 14.62 9.67 -21.30
CA PHE A 37 13.25 9.80 -21.79
C PHE A 37 12.67 8.46 -22.28
N ALA A 38 13.50 7.61 -22.90
CA ALA A 38 13.07 6.27 -23.33
C ALA A 38 12.74 5.36 -22.13
N HIS A 39 13.61 5.33 -21.12
CA HIS A 39 13.33 4.57 -19.89
C HIS A 39 12.07 5.07 -19.19
N TRP A 40 11.84 6.38 -19.17
CA TRP A 40 10.60 6.93 -18.61
C TRP A 40 9.36 6.45 -19.37
N GLN A 41 9.38 6.48 -20.71
CA GLN A 41 8.29 5.98 -21.54
C GLN A 41 8.04 4.49 -21.32
N ASP A 42 9.10 3.69 -21.20
CA ASP A 42 8.98 2.26 -20.90
C ASP A 42 8.36 2.02 -19.52
N LYS A 43 8.76 2.83 -18.53
CA LYS A 43 8.20 2.78 -17.18
C LYS A 43 6.71 3.10 -17.18
N GLN A 44 6.33 4.22 -17.81
CA GLN A 44 4.93 4.61 -18.01
C GLN A 44 4.14 3.45 -18.63
N HIS A 45 4.62 2.92 -19.75
CA HIS A 45 3.93 1.84 -20.47
C HIS A 45 3.80 0.56 -19.65
N TRP A 46 4.86 0.17 -18.94
CA TRP A 46 4.82 -1.00 -18.07
C TRP A 46 3.84 -0.80 -16.92
N THR A 47 3.89 0.33 -16.23
CA THR A 47 2.96 0.70 -15.15
C THR A 47 1.51 0.69 -15.64
N LEU A 48 1.23 1.24 -16.82
CA LEU A 48 -0.12 1.24 -17.41
C LEU A 48 -0.65 -0.19 -17.56
N LYS A 49 0.15 -1.07 -18.15
CA LYS A 49 -0.23 -2.47 -18.36
C LYS A 49 -0.54 -3.19 -17.06
N GLN A 50 0.20 -2.90 -16.00
CA GLN A 50 -0.06 -3.50 -14.70
C GLN A 50 -1.36 -2.98 -14.07
N ILE A 51 -1.66 -1.69 -14.23
CA ILE A 51 -2.94 -1.08 -13.81
C ILE A 51 -4.11 -1.69 -14.60
N GLU A 52 -3.97 -1.83 -15.92
CA GLU A 52 -4.99 -2.45 -16.78
C GLU A 52 -5.19 -3.93 -16.45
N ALA A 53 -4.11 -4.65 -16.16
CA ALA A 53 -4.15 -6.07 -15.84
C ALA A 53 -4.77 -6.35 -14.47
N SER A 54 -4.56 -5.48 -13.47
CA SER A 54 -5.22 -5.63 -12.16
C SER A 54 -6.73 -5.38 -12.28
N ASP A 55 -7.14 -4.48 -13.19
CA ASP A 55 -8.54 -4.07 -13.39
C ASP A 55 -9.20 -3.66 -12.05
N ALA A 56 -8.42 -3.01 -11.19
CA ALA A 56 -8.87 -2.66 -9.86
C ALA A 56 -9.83 -1.47 -9.85
N ASP A 57 -10.73 -1.43 -8.87
CA ASP A 57 -11.59 -0.28 -8.64
C ASP A 57 -10.91 0.79 -7.80
N VAL A 58 -10.05 0.36 -6.86
CA VAL A 58 -9.23 1.21 -5.99
C VAL A 58 -7.80 0.71 -5.99
N ILE A 59 -6.84 1.61 -6.14
CA ILE A 59 -5.41 1.30 -6.14
C ILE A 59 -4.67 2.19 -5.14
N GLY A 60 -3.97 1.59 -4.18
CA GLY A 60 -3.00 2.26 -3.33
C GLY A 60 -1.60 2.19 -3.93
N PHE A 61 -0.93 3.32 -4.05
CA PHE A 61 0.39 3.45 -4.66
C PHE A 61 1.46 3.84 -3.66
N GLN A 62 2.68 3.33 -3.87
CA GLN A 62 3.89 3.71 -3.14
C GLN A 62 5.00 4.11 -4.13
N GLU A 63 6.06 4.77 -3.63
CA GLU A 63 7.22 5.20 -4.43
C GLU A 63 6.84 6.22 -5.55
N ILE A 64 5.91 7.14 -5.24
CA ILE A 64 5.50 8.23 -6.13
C ILE A 64 6.44 9.43 -5.89
N PHE A 65 7.13 9.86 -6.94
CA PHE A 65 7.87 11.13 -6.96
C PHE A 65 7.27 12.14 -7.96
N SER A 66 6.54 11.64 -8.95
CA SER A 66 5.90 12.40 -10.02
C SER A 66 4.39 12.19 -9.96
N ALA A 67 3.73 12.91 -9.04
CA ALA A 67 2.29 12.74 -8.80
C ALA A 67 1.45 13.23 -9.99
N ASP A 68 1.83 14.37 -10.59
CA ASP A 68 1.12 14.97 -11.72
C ASP A 68 1.14 14.04 -12.95
N GLU A 69 2.29 13.44 -13.27
CA GLU A 69 2.38 12.48 -14.38
C GLU A 69 1.60 11.19 -14.10
N LEU A 70 1.57 10.74 -12.85
CA LEU A 70 0.77 9.57 -12.46
C LEU A 70 -0.73 9.87 -12.57
N GLU A 71 -1.17 11.06 -12.16
CA GLU A 71 -2.56 11.51 -12.29
C GLU A 71 -3.01 11.53 -13.75
N GLU A 72 -2.20 12.10 -14.65
CA GLU A 72 -2.50 12.13 -16.09
C GLU A 72 -2.65 10.71 -16.65
N GLN A 73 -1.73 9.81 -16.29
CA GLN A 73 -1.77 8.41 -16.72
C GLN A 73 -3.03 7.70 -16.21
N LEU A 74 -3.38 7.90 -14.93
CA LEU A 74 -4.53 7.29 -14.28
C LEU A 74 -5.86 7.79 -14.84
N ALA A 75 -5.96 9.09 -15.13
CA ALA A 75 -7.14 9.67 -15.76
C ALA A 75 -7.43 9.03 -17.13
N ASN A 76 -6.38 8.79 -17.93
CA ASN A 76 -6.48 8.08 -19.20
C ASN A 76 -6.84 6.59 -19.04
N ALA A 77 -6.44 5.98 -17.92
CA ALA A 77 -6.76 4.59 -17.57
C ALA A 77 -8.15 4.41 -16.91
N GLY A 78 -8.93 5.49 -16.77
CA GLY A 78 -10.29 5.43 -16.22
C GLY A 78 -10.40 5.59 -14.70
N TYR A 79 -9.39 6.18 -14.06
CA TYR A 79 -9.43 6.56 -12.64
C TYR A 79 -9.58 8.08 -12.52
N PRO A 80 -10.82 8.61 -12.51
CA PRO A 80 -11.07 10.05 -12.46
C PRO A 80 -10.76 10.66 -11.08
N TYR A 81 -10.50 9.85 -10.06
CA TYR A 81 -10.14 10.32 -8.74
C TYR A 81 -8.75 9.80 -8.37
N PHE A 82 -7.81 10.72 -8.17
CA PHE A 82 -6.48 10.44 -7.65
C PHE A 82 -6.13 11.47 -6.57
N ALA A 83 -5.38 11.06 -5.56
CA ALA A 83 -4.91 11.97 -4.53
C ALA A 83 -3.58 11.53 -3.92
N VAL A 84 -2.77 12.53 -3.57
CA VAL A 84 -1.62 12.47 -2.66
C VAL A 84 -1.84 13.49 -1.54
N ILE A 85 -1.16 13.31 -0.40
CA ILE A 85 -1.30 14.20 0.79
C ILE A 85 0.00 14.90 1.19
N ASP A 86 1.06 14.66 0.44
CA ASP A 86 2.37 15.25 0.67
C ASP A 86 3.07 15.51 -0.66
N GLN A 87 4.17 16.23 -0.61
CA GLN A 87 5.05 16.46 -1.75
C GLN A 87 6.34 15.68 -1.55
N PRO A 88 6.87 15.03 -2.60
CA PRO A 88 8.17 14.38 -2.53
C PRO A 88 9.27 15.36 -2.13
N LYS A 89 10.16 14.94 -1.24
CA LYS A 89 11.26 15.79 -0.79
C LYS A 89 12.37 15.84 -1.84
N VAL A 90 12.79 17.06 -2.17
CA VAL A 90 13.94 17.35 -3.03
C VAL A 90 15.08 17.89 -2.16
N GLU A 91 16.21 17.18 -2.12
CA GLU A 91 17.37 17.59 -1.30
C GLU A 91 18.26 18.61 -1.99
N SER A 92 18.34 18.57 -3.32
CA SER A 92 19.20 19.43 -4.13
C SER A 92 18.64 19.53 -5.54
N ASP A 93 17.99 20.65 -5.89
CA ASP A 93 17.32 21.04 -7.16
C ASP A 93 16.52 19.96 -7.91
N PHE A 94 17.14 18.82 -8.24
CA PHE A 94 16.56 17.70 -8.99
C PHE A 94 16.73 16.33 -8.30
N ILE A 95 17.37 16.22 -7.13
CA ILE A 95 17.53 14.94 -6.40
C ILE A 95 16.40 14.75 -5.40
N TYR A 96 15.58 13.75 -5.64
CA TYR A 96 14.45 13.35 -4.82
C TYR A 96 14.83 12.21 -3.88
N SER A 97 14.48 12.32 -2.59
CA SER A 97 14.90 11.32 -1.58
C SER A 97 13.77 10.74 -0.73
N GLU A 98 12.59 11.36 -0.72
CA GLU A 98 11.45 10.86 0.07
C GLU A 98 10.20 10.83 -0.83
N PRO A 99 9.81 9.65 -1.36
CA PRO A 99 8.59 9.52 -2.15
C PRO A 99 7.35 9.53 -1.26
N VAL A 100 6.22 9.82 -1.89
CA VAL A 100 4.91 9.83 -1.23
C VAL A 100 4.09 8.58 -1.59
N VAL A 101 2.99 8.40 -0.87
CA VAL A 101 1.94 7.44 -1.20
C VAL A 101 0.77 8.16 -1.86
N GLY A 102 -0.01 7.42 -2.64
CA GLY A 102 -1.17 7.94 -3.34
C GLY A 102 -2.29 6.92 -3.42
N ILE A 103 -3.49 7.37 -3.75
CA ILE A 103 -4.63 6.50 -3.97
C ILE A 103 -5.38 6.92 -5.24
N ALA A 104 -5.76 5.95 -6.05
CA ALA A 104 -6.62 6.14 -7.21
C ALA A 104 -7.90 5.34 -7.04
N SER A 105 -9.01 5.85 -7.59
CA SER A 105 -10.31 5.21 -7.49
C SER A 105 -11.17 5.51 -8.71
N ARG A 106 -11.93 4.50 -9.16
CA ARG A 106 -13.04 4.67 -10.12
C ARG A 106 -14.25 5.38 -9.47
N TYR A 107 -14.32 5.37 -8.14
CA TYR A 107 -15.41 5.92 -7.34
C TYR A 107 -14.98 7.15 -6.52
N PRO A 108 -15.91 8.04 -6.13
CA PRO A 108 -15.58 9.32 -5.50
C PRO A 108 -14.76 9.20 -4.20
N LEU A 109 -13.71 10.01 -4.12
CA LEU A 109 -12.98 10.28 -2.88
C LEU A 109 -13.72 11.40 -2.12
N LEU A 110 -14.42 11.05 -1.05
CA LEU A 110 -15.23 12.00 -0.26
C LEU A 110 -14.38 12.91 0.61
N SER A 111 -13.26 12.41 1.12
CA SER A 111 -12.29 13.19 1.87
C SER A 111 -10.92 12.52 1.83
N ILE A 112 -9.87 13.34 1.85
CA ILE A 112 -8.47 12.91 1.85
C ILE A 112 -7.75 13.62 3.00
N SER A 113 -6.96 12.88 3.78
CA SER A 113 -6.17 13.42 4.89
C SER A 113 -4.94 12.57 5.16
N ALA A 114 -3.93 13.13 5.83
CA ALA A 114 -2.90 12.32 6.46
C ALA A 114 -3.49 11.55 7.66
N VAL A 115 -2.91 10.39 7.99
CA VAL A 115 -3.09 9.80 9.32
C VAL A 115 -2.15 10.52 10.28
N GLU A 116 -2.74 11.23 11.25
CA GLU A 116 -1.98 11.97 12.26
C GLU A 116 -1.67 11.07 13.47
N SER A 117 -0.45 11.20 14.00
CA SER A 117 -0.08 10.61 15.29
C SER A 117 -0.44 11.56 16.43
N ASP A 118 -0.76 11.02 17.61
CA ASP A 118 -1.06 11.86 18.78
C ASP A 118 0.12 12.79 19.09
N PRO A 119 -0.08 14.13 19.16
CA PRO A 119 1.04 15.07 19.32
C PRO A 119 1.82 14.90 20.62
N SER A 120 1.15 14.51 21.71
CA SER A 120 1.81 14.33 23.02
C SER A 120 2.69 13.08 23.00
N ALA A 121 2.13 11.95 22.57
CA ALA A 121 2.86 10.69 22.43
C ALA A 121 4.01 10.81 21.42
N SER A 122 3.77 11.49 20.30
CA SER A 122 4.79 11.71 19.27
C SER A 122 5.97 12.50 19.82
N LYS A 123 5.71 13.57 20.59
CA LYS A 123 6.75 14.36 21.24
C LYS A 123 7.54 13.55 22.27
N GLU A 124 6.85 12.76 23.10
CA GLU A 124 7.49 11.93 24.12
C GLU A 124 8.39 10.85 23.51
N LEU A 125 7.94 10.23 22.42
CA LEU A 125 8.65 9.14 21.73
C LEU A 125 9.68 9.64 20.71
N GLY A 126 9.73 10.95 20.43
CA GLY A 126 10.55 11.51 19.35
C GLY A 126 10.14 10.99 17.97
N PHE A 127 8.85 10.77 17.77
CA PHE A 127 8.28 10.14 16.60
C PHE A 127 7.77 11.16 15.59
N THR A 128 8.07 10.87 14.32
CA THR A 128 7.42 11.44 13.14
C THR A 128 7.33 10.30 12.13
N TYR A 129 6.29 10.27 11.30
CA TYR A 129 6.21 9.28 10.23
C TYR A 129 7.40 9.44 9.26
N SER A 130 7.95 8.33 8.78
CA SER A 130 8.98 8.38 7.72
C SER A 130 8.40 8.91 6.41
N ARG A 131 7.12 8.58 6.18
CA ARG A 131 6.26 9.02 5.07
C ARG A 131 4.85 9.12 5.62
N ALA A 132 4.16 10.21 5.34
CA ALA A 132 2.80 10.41 5.83
C ALA A 132 1.86 9.34 5.24
N PRO A 133 1.14 8.54 6.06
CA PRO A 133 0.14 7.62 5.55
C PRO A 133 -1.06 8.41 5.01
N LEU A 134 -1.59 7.99 3.87
CA LEU A 134 -2.76 8.62 3.26
C LEU A 134 -4.02 7.90 3.72
N HIS A 135 -4.98 8.65 4.26
CA HIS A 135 -6.33 8.19 4.53
C HIS A 135 -7.31 8.80 3.53
N ALA A 136 -8.14 7.95 2.93
CA ALA A 136 -9.19 8.31 2.01
C ALA A 136 -10.52 7.70 2.45
N LEU A 137 -11.56 8.53 2.51
CA LEU A 137 -12.94 8.06 2.64
C LEU A 137 -13.52 7.89 1.24
N ILE A 138 -13.81 6.65 0.84
CA ILE A 138 -14.31 6.33 -0.50
C ILE A 138 -15.77 5.88 -0.40
N GLU A 139 -16.62 6.34 -1.31
CA GLU A 139 -17.99 5.82 -1.45
C GLU A 139 -17.98 4.69 -2.50
N LEU A 140 -18.02 3.44 -2.04
CA LEU A 140 -18.03 2.26 -2.91
C LEU A 140 -19.47 1.77 -3.15
N PRO A 141 -19.79 1.28 -4.36
CA PRO A 141 -21.10 0.70 -4.64
C PRO A 141 -21.46 -0.42 -3.66
N VAL A 142 -22.69 -0.41 -3.17
CA VAL A 142 -23.26 -1.40 -2.24
C VAL A 142 -22.62 -1.40 -0.84
N ILE A 143 -21.29 -1.33 -0.72
CA ILE A 143 -20.58 -1.25 0.56
C ILE A 143 -20.88 0.08 1.29
N GLY A 144 -20.98 1.17 0.53
CA GLY A 144 -21.07 2.53 1.07
C GLY A 144 -19.71 3.11 1.41
N LYS A 145 -19.64 3.89 2.49
CA LYS A 145 -18.41 4.59 2.92
C LYS A 145 -17.38 3.64 3.49
N VAL A 146 -16.16 3.68 2.96
CA VAL A 146 -15.02 2.85 3.39
C VAL A 146 -13.82 3.73 3.71
N ASP A 147 -13.20 3.47 4.87
CA ASP A 147 -11.92 4.07 5.25
C ASP A 147 -10.77 3.29 4.60
N CYS A 148 -10.07 3.89 3.64
CA CYS A 148 -8.92 3.32 2.98
C CYS A 148 -7.64 4.04 3.43
N VAL A 149 -6.67 3.32 3.97
CA VAL A 149 -5.35 3.86 4.32
C VAL A 149 -4.27 3.23 3.45
N VAL A 150 -3.45 4.06 2.80
CA VAL A 150 -2.27 3.65 2.05
C VAL A 150 -1.02 3.96 2.86
N VAL A 151 -0.15 2.95 3.03
CA VAL A 151 1.10 3.05 3.78
C VAL A 151 2.32 2.72 2.93
N HIS A 152 3.45 3.25 3.35
CA HIS A 152 4.76 2.75 2.96
C HIS A 152 5.65 2.78 4.21
N PHE A 153 5.60 1.71 5.01
CA PHE A 153 6.30 1.63 6.30
C PHE A 153 7.81 1.74 6.14
N LYS A 154 8.53 2.22 7.16
CA LYS A 154 9.98 2.44 7.10
C LYS A 154 10.76 1.20 6.63
N SER A 155 11.57 1.37 5.58
CA SER A 155 12.43 0.30 5.06
C SER A 155 13.36 -0.34 6.12
N GLN A 156 13.74 -1.59 5.91
CA GLN A 156 14.70 -2.28 6.77
C GLN A 156 16.12 -1.70 6.70
N ARG A 157 16.40 -0.88 5.67
CA ARG A 157 17.71 -0.26 5.49
C ARG A 157 18.08 0.58 6.73
N PRO A 158 19.31 0.42 7.25
CA PRO A 158 19.79 1.19 8.40
C PRO A 158 19.56 2.69 8.19
N LYS A 159 18.98 3.36 9.20
CA LYS A 159 18.85 4.82 9.18
C LYS A 159 20.08 5.41 9.84
N ALA A 160 20.94 6.04 9.04
CA ALA A 160 22.21 6.59 9.48
C ALA A 160 22.06 7.44 10.75
N LEU A 161 22.97 7.23 11.71
CA LEU A 161 23.17 8.14 12.82
C LEU A 161 24.05 9.31 12.39
N SER A 162 24.13 10.36 13.22
CA SER A 162 24.94 11.55 12.94
C SER A 162 26.44 11.24 12.78
N GLU A 163 26.91 10.14 13.33
CA GLU A 163 28.27 9.64 13.14
C GLU A 163 28.25 8.34 12.34
N GLU A 164 28.87 8.35 11.17
CA GLU A 164 28.98 7.17 10.34
C GLU A 164 30.08 6.25 10.90
N LYS A 165 29.66 5.17 11.59
CA LYS A 165 30.56 4.16 12.15
C LYS A 165 30.03 2.78 11.80
N ALA A 166 30.87 1.96 11.16
CA ALA A 166 30.49 0.60 10.76
C ALA A 166 29.98 -0.27 11.94
N SER A 167 30.47 -0.01 13.16
CA SER A 167 30.02 -0.69 14.38
C SER A 167 28.58 -0.36 14.80
N LEU A 168 27.99 0.73 14.29
CA LEU A 168 26.64 1.19 14.66
C LEU A 168 25.54 0.66 13.75
N LYS A 169 25.87 -0.05 12.66
CA LYS A 169 24.88 -0.56 11.69
C LYS A 169 23.74 -1.37 12.31
N GLN A 170 24.03 -2.16 13.35
CA GLN A 170 22.97 -2.92 14.04
C GLN A 170 22.00 -2.01 14.81
N ILE A 171 22.50 -0.92 15.39
CA ILE A 171 21.68 0.08 16.09
C ILE A 171 20.82 0.85 15.08
N GLU A 172 21.38 1.22 13.94
CA GLU A 172 20.68 1.89 12.85
C GLU A 172 19.56 1.03 12.23
N SER A 173 19.80 -0.29 12.13
CA SER A 173 18.77 -1.26 11.75
C SER A 173 17.67 -1.34 12.81
N TRP A 174 18.03 -1.42 14.10
CA TRP A 174 17.06 -1.43 15.19
C TRP A 174 16.22 -0.15 15.23
N ARG A 175 16.82 1.01 14.98
CA ARG A 175 16.11 2.29 14.83
C ARG A 175 15.02 2.22 13.77
N SER A 176 15.30 1.57 12.63
CA SER A 176 14.29 1.38 11.57
C SER A 176 13.18 0.43 11.99
N THR A 177 13.49 -0.61 12.77
CA THR A 177 12.47 -1.50 13.37
C THR A 177 11.58 -0.77 14.37
N MET A 178 12.16 0.04 15.28
CA MET A 178 11.37 0.86 16.21
C MET A 178 10.46 1.84 15.47
N GLN A 179 10.98 2.48 14.42
CA GLN A 179 10.21 3.39 13.58
C GLN A 179 8.98 2.67 12.97
N ARG A 180 9.18 1.54 12.27
CA ARG A 180 8.05 0.74 11.73
C ARG A 180 7.04 0.38 12.81
N GLY A 181 7.54 -0.01 13.98
CA GLY A 181 6.67 -0.40 15.09
C GLY A 181 5.76 0.75 15.56
N LEU A 182 6.31 1.95 15.70
CA LEU A 182 5.53 3.13 16.08
C LEU A 182 4.57 3.55 14.97
N GLU A 183 5.01 3.55 13.70
CA GLU A 183 4.14 3.85 12.56
C GLU A 183 2.89 2.94 12.57
N ALA A 184 3.08 1.62 12.73
CA ALA A 184 2.00 0.66 12.76
C ALA A 184 1.02 0.89 13.92
N ARG A 185 1.52 1.28 15.10
CA ARG A 185 0.69 1.46 16.30
C ARG A 185 -0.18 2.70 16.22
N PHE A 186 0.34 3.79 15.65
CA PHE A 186 -0.48 4.97 15.41
C PHE A 186 -1.55 4.73 14.34
N ILE A 187 -1.25 3.94 13.31
CA ILE A 187 -2.25 3.54 12.30
C ILE A 187 -3.32 2.63 12.90
N ASP A 188 -2.92 1.66 13.72
CA ASP A 188 -3.86 0.78 14.43
C ASP A 188 -4.81 1.58 15.35
N ALA A 189 -4.25 2.51 16.14
CA ALA A 189 -5.04 3.42 16.98
C ALA A 189 -5.99 4.31 16.15
N PHE A 190 -5.55 4.79 14.99
CA PHE A 190 -6.40 5.54 14.06
C PHE A 190 -7.59 4.69 13.58
N PHE A 191 -7.36 3.45 13.17
CA PHE A 191 -8.44 2.56 12.75
C PHE A 191 -9.41 2.25 13.89
N ALA A 192 -8.92 1.94 15.09
CA ALA A 192 -9.75 1.71 16.25
C ALA A 192 -10.66 2.92 16.55
N GLU A 193 -10.12 4.15 16.51
CA GLU A 193 -10.88 5.37 16.75
C GLU A 193 -11.91 5.64 15.64
N ARG A 194 -11.53 5.46 14.38
CA ARG A 194 -12.46 5.55 13.24
C ARG A 194 -13.59 4.53 13.36
N LYS A 195 -13.26 3.30 13.73
CA LYS A 195 -14.23 2.21 13.92
C LYS A 195 -15.22 2.56 15.02
N ARG A 196 -14.72 3.00 16.18
CA ARG A 196 -15.52 3.40 17.34
C ARG A 196 -16.45 4.58 17.06
N THR A 197 -16.01 5.56 16.27
CA THR A 197 -16.75 6.81 16.05
C THR A 197 -17.62 6.83 14.80
N LYS A 198 -17.26 6.08 13.76
CA LYS A 198 -17.95 6.06 12.45
C LYS A 198 -18.55 4.71 12.11
N GLY A 199 -17.92 3.61 12.54
CA GLY A 199 -18.37 2.25 12.23
C GLY A 199 -18.17 1.81 10.78
N TYR A 200 -17.42 2.58 9.97
CA TYR A 200 -17.21 2.23 8.55
C TYR A 200 -16.33 0.98 8.39
N PRO A 201 -16.53 0.19 7.31
CA PRO A 201 -15.55 -0.78 6.85
C PRO A 201 -14.19 -0.12 6.59
N GLN A 202 -13.11 -0.87 6.81
CA GLN A 202 -11.75 -0.34 6.80
C GLN A 202 -10.81 -1.22 5.99
N ILE A 203 -9.93 -0.58 5.21
CA ILE A 203 -8.90 -1.20 4.39
C ILE A 203 -7.57 -0.52 4.69
N LEU A 204 -6.55 -1.29 5.00
CA LEU A 204 -5.15 -0.85 5.05
C LEU A 204 -4.38 -1.56 3.95
N MET A 205 -3.67 -0.81 3.11
CA MET A 205 -2.91 -1.40 2.02
C MET A 205 -1.55 -0.71 1.84
N GLY A 206 -0.56 -1.46 1.36
CA GLY A 206 0.74 -0.86 1.05
C GLY A 206 1.92 -1.80 1.24
N ASP A 207 3.11 -1.23 1.04
CA ASP A 207 4.38 -1.87 1.31
C ASP A 207 4.74 -1.74 2.80
N PHE A 208 4.70 -2.87 3.49
CA PHE A 208 5.03 -2.97 4.91
C PHE A 208 6.53 -3.07 5.17
N ASN A 209 7.33 -3.27 4.14
CA ASN A 209 8.78 -3.43 4.19
C ASN A 209 9.25 -4.58 5.09
N ARG A 210 8.34 -5.41 5.61
CA ARG A 210 8.61 -6.54 6.50
C ARG A 210 7.43 -7.51 6.50
N ASP A 211 7.72 -8.76 6.82
CA ASP A 211 6.69 -9.79 7.05
C ASP A 211 5.71 -9.36 8.14
N LEU A 212 4.41 -9.50 7.86
CA LEU A 212 3.32 -9.17 8.78
C LEU A 212 3.44 -9.87 10.15
N ASN A 213 4.00 -11.08 10.21
CA ASN A 213 4.15 -11.81 11.48
C ASN A 213 5.31 -11.31 12.36
N SER A 214 6.02 -10.28 11.92
CA SER A 214 7.11 -9.67 12.68
C SER A 214 6.59 -8.91 13.92
N THR A 215 7.45 -8.75 14.93
CA THR A 215 7.06 -8.14 16.21
C THR A 215 6.66 -6.68 16.06
N GLU A 216 7.20 -5.96 15.08
CA GLU A 216 6.79 -4.60 14.75
C GLU A 216 5.36 -4.49 14.21
N PHE A 217 4.67 -5.58 13.89
CA PHE A 217 3.27 -5.56 13.42
C PHE A 217 2.30 -6.32 14.32
N SER A 218 2.72 -6.67 15.53
CA SER A 218 1.90 -7.41 16.49
C SER A 218 0.56 -6.75 16.85
N CYS A 219 0.40 -5.43 16.65
CA CYS A 219 -0.88 -4.74 16.86
C CYS A 219 -1.96 -5.18 15.87
N PHE A 220 -1.57 -5.56 14.65
CA PHE A 220 -2.51 -6.04 13.64
C PHE A 220 -2.91 -7.50 13.85
N HIS A 221 -2.32 -8.19 14.83
CA HIS A 221 -2.77 -9.51 15.23
C HIS A 221 -3.78 -9.34 16.36
N ALA A 222 -5.07 -9.51 16.05
CA ALA A 222 -6.11 -9.45 17.07
C ALA A 222 -5.80 -10.40 18.24
N ASN A 223 -5.80 -9.86 19.47
CA ASN A 223 -5.97 -10.66 20.66
C ASN A 223 -7.47 -10.90 20.86
N ASN A 224 -7.86 -12.11 21.26
CA ASN A 224 -9.26 -12.51 21.41
C ASN A 224 -10.07 -11.72 22.48
N ASP A 225 -9.45 -10.78 23.18
CA ASP A 225 -10.01 -10.09 24.36
C ASP A 225 -10.39 -8.61 24.13
N ASP A 226 -10.21 -8.07 22.90
CA ASP A 226 -10.55 -6.67 22.62
C ASP A 226 -11.92 -6.53 21.92
N GLU A 227 -12.72 -5.55 22.36
CA GLU A 227 -14.11 -5.34 21.89
C GLU A 227 -14.17 -4.86 20.43
N THR A 228 -13.06 -4.35 19.88
CA THR A 228 -12.92 -4.03 18.46
C THR A 228 -12.03 -5.06 17.77
N ARG A 229 -12.61 -5.90 16.90
CA ARG A 229 -11.82 -6.76 16.01
C ARG A 229 -10.96 -5.86 15.11
N GLY A 230 -9.64 -6.01 15.23
CA GLY A 230 -8.67 -5.31 14.38
C GLY A 230 -8.71 -5.77 12.92
N LEU A 231 -7.76 -5.28 12.13
CA LEU A 231 -7.66 -5.66 10.71
C LEU A 231 -7.06 -7.06 10.54
N SER A 232 -7.54 -7.79 9.53
CA SER A 232 -7.06 -9.12 9.17
C SER A 232 -6.44 -9.13 7.78
N ASP A 233 -5.37 -9.90 7.59
CA ASP A 233 -4.76 -10.13 6.28
C ASP A 233 -5.79 -10.73 5.32
N SER A 234 -6.05 -10.05 4.20
CA SER A 234 -6.99 -10.49 3.17
C SER A 234 -6.71 -11.91 2.68
N LYS A 235 -5.45 -12.33 2.69
CA LYS A 235 -5.05 -13.70 2.34
C LYS A 235 -5.60 -14.74 3.31
N ARG A 236 -5.67 -14.42 4.61
CA ARG A 236 -6.25 -15.29 5.64
C ARG A 236 -7.78 -15.33 5.56
N LEU A 237 -8.38 -14.30 5.00
CA LEU A 237 -9.82 -14.21 4.77
C LEU A 237 -10.26 -14.89 3.47
N LEU A 238 -9.32 -15.24 2.58
CA LEU A 238 -9.61 -15.98 1.35
C LEU A 238 -10.18 -17.36 1.70
N THR A 239 -11.30 -17.70 1.06
CA THR A 239 -11.98 -18.99 1.25
C THR A 239 -11.17 -20.17 0.72
N ALA A 240 -10.48 -19.98 -0.40
CA ALA A 240 -9.64 -21.01 -1.00
C ALA A 240 -8.25 -21.03 -0.37
N GLU A 241 -7.53 -22.16 -0.50
CA GLU A 241 -6.12 -22.20 -0.14
C GLU A 241 -5.33 -21.22 -1.02
N ALA A 242 -4.91 -20.10 -0.44
CA ALA A 242 -4.08 -19.12 -1.10
C ALA A 242 -2.62 -19.63 -1.22
N PRO A 243 -2.01 -19.65 -2.40
CA PRO A 243 -0.58 -19.94 -2.51
C PRO A 243 0.25 -18.87 -1.78
N ILE A 244 1.37 -19.28 -1.16
CA ILE A 244 2.36 -18.33 -0.64
C ILE A 244 3.21 -17.81 -1.79
N GLN A 245 2.76 -16.69 -2.36
CA GLN A 245 3.48 -15.95 -3.37
C GLN A 245 4.19 -14.76 -2.72
N ALA A 246 5.48 -14.62 -3.01
CA ALA A 246 6.27 -13.49 -2.54
C ALA A 246 5.96 -12.26 -3.38
N THR A 247 6.10 -11.09 -2.77
CA THR A 247 5.93 -9.79 -3.44
C THR A 247 7.28 -9.13 -3.68
N HIS A 248 8.38 -9.65 -3.13
CA HIS A 248 9.72 -9.13 -3.37
C HIS A 248 10.75 -10.27 -3.30
N TYR A 249 11.80 -10.19 -4.13
CA TYR A 249 12.81 -11.23 -4.22
C TYR A 249 14.21 -10.65 -4.04
N TYR A 250 15.00 -11.24 -3.13
CA TYR A 250 16.43 -10.99 -3.02
C TYR A 250 17.20 -12.27 -3.35
N GLY A 251 17.77 -12.33 -4.55
CA GLY A 251 18.31 -13.57 -5.10
C GLY A 251 17.23 -14.66 -5.16
N ALA A 252 17.51 -15.84 -4.60
CA ALA A 252 16.55 -16.95 -4.57
C ALA A 252 15.51 -16.87 -3.43
N LYS A 253 15.58 -15.84 -2.57
CA LYS A 253 14.70 -15.71 -1.40
C LYS A 253 13.55 -14.74 -1.68
N GLY A 254 12.34 -15.27 -1.75
CA GLY A 254 11.10 -14.49 -1.75
C GLY A 254 10.73 -13.98 -0.35
N SER A 255 10.09 -12.83 -0.27
CA SER A 255 9.47 -12.26 0.92
C SER A 255 8.11 -11.64 0.57
N VAL A 256 7.16 -11.67 1.50
CA VAL A 256 5.90 -10.93 1.36
C VAL A 256 6.08 -9.61 2.12
N LEU A 257 6.00 -8.50 1.39
CA LEU A 257 6.14 -7.16 1.94
C LEU A 257 4.88 -6.33 1.69
N ASP A 258 4.07 -6.67 0.69
CA ASP A 258 2.93 -5.90 0.25
C ASP A 258 1.65 -6.57 0.72
N TYR A 259 0.79 -5.82 1.42
CA TYR A 259 -0.38 -6.37 2.09
C TYR A 259 -1.63 -5.54 1.81
N ILE A 260 -2.77 -6.23 1.85
CA ILE A 260 -4.10 -5.63 1.96
C ILE A 260 -4.76 -6.25 3.20
N MET A 261 -5.04 -5.44 4.20
CA MET A 261 -5.66 -5.81 5.47
C MET A 261 -7.07 -5.23 5.52
N LEU A 262 -8.01 -6.00 6.09
CA LEU A 262 -9.44 -5.71 6.02
C LEU A 262 -10.10 -5.81 7.40
N SER A 263 -11.08 -4.94 7.68
CA SER A 263 -11.92 -5.05 8.87
C SER A 263 -12.92 -6.22 8.77
N GLU A 264 -13.62 -6.48 9.88
CA GLU A 264 -14.54 -7.62 10.01
C GLU A 264 -15.72 -7.65 9.02
N GLU A 265 -16.07 -6.52 8.40
CA GLU A 265 -17.08 -6.48 7.32
C GLU A 265 -16.67 -7.27 6.09
N PHE A 266 -15.40 -7.64 5.98
CA PHE A 266 -14.86 -8.45 4.90
C PHE A 266 -14.54 -9.90 5.32
N ASP A 267 -14.76 -10.24 6.59
CA ASP A 267 -14.57 -11.58 7.12
C ASP A 267 -15.88 -12.36 7.09
N ARG A 268 -15.94 -13.41 6.26
CA ARG A 268 -17.11 -14.30 6.12
C ARG A 268 -17.58 -14.93 7.43
N ASN A 269 -16.71 -15.04 8.42
CA ASN A 269 -17.02 -15.60 9.74
C ASN A 269 -17.54 -14.54 10.72
N SER A 270 -17.52 -13.26 10.33
CA SER A 270 -18.11 -12.17 11.11
C SER A 270 -19.63 -12.11 10.90
N ALA A 271 -20.34 -11.75 11.97
CA ALA A 271 -21.75 -11.42 11.91
C ALA A 271 -22.02 -10.12 11.14
N SER A 272 -21.00 -9.24 11.04
CA SER A 272 -21.06 -7.95 10.35
C SER A 272 -20.62 -8.02 8.89
N CYS A 273 -20.32 -9.21 8.36
CA CYS A 273 -19.81 -9.40 7.01
C CYS A 273 -20.78 -8.87 5.93
N LEU A 274 -20.27 -7.98 5.07
CA LEU A 274 -20.96 -7.40 3.92
C LEU A 274 -20.45 -8.02 2.61
N PHE A 275 -19.13 -8.18 2.52
CA PHE A 275 -18.42 -8.71 1.36
C PHE A 275 -17.43 -9.77 1.85
N GLU A 276 -17.01 -10.69 0.99
CA GLU A 276 -15.97 -11.65 1.30
C GLU A 276 -14.83 -11.60 0.28
N VAL A 277 -13.62 -11.94 0.73
CA VAL A 277 -12.47 -12.10 -0.16
C VAL A 277 -12.68 -13.37 -0.99
N SER A 278 -13.05 -13.18 -2.25
CA SER A 278 -13.34 -14.27 -3.20
C SER A 278 -12.13 -14.65 -4.06
N ASP A 279 -11.18 -13.74 -4.23
CA ASP A 279 -9.96 -13.98 -5.00
C ASP A 279 -8.77 -13.15 -4.46
N TYR A 280 -7.56 -13.69 -4.59
CA TYR A 280 -6.31 -13.06 -4.19
C TYR A 280 -5.22 -13.41 -5.21
N GLN A 281 -4.60 -12.39 -5.80
CA GLN A 281 -3.60 -12.55 -6.85
C GLN A 281 -2.37 -11.69 -6.57
N VAL A 282 -1.20 -12.21 -6.94
CA VAL A 282 0.05 -11.44 -6.99
C VAL A 282 0.61 -11.51 -8.41
N SER A 283 0.71 -10.35 -9.08
CA SER A 283 1.42 -10.24 -10.37
C SER A 283 2.91 -10.04 -10.10
N ASP A 284 3.69 -11.12 -10.22
CA ASP A 284 5.14 -11.17 -9.96
C ASP A 284 5.96 -11.71 -11.14
N SER A 285 5.33 -11.91 -12.31
CA SER A 285 5.98 -12.55 -13.46
C SER A 285 7.28 -11.85 -13.89
N HIS A 286 7.31 -10.52 -13.78
CA HIS A 286 8.48 -9.68 -14.04
C HIS A 286 9.62 -9.89 -13.03
N LEU A 287 9.36 -10.45 -11.85
CA LEU A 287 10.37 -10.77 -10.83
C LEU A 287 10.90 -12.19 -10.99
N VAL A 288 10.02 -13.14 -11.33
CA VAL A 288 10.34 -14.57 -11.37
C VAL A 288 10.88 -15.01 -12.74
N ASN A 289 10.35 -14.43 -13.82
CA ASN A 289 10.74 -14.75 -15.20
C ASN A 289 10.79 -13.48 -16.07
N PRO A 290 11.71 -12.54 -15.78
CA PRO A 290 11.77 -11.24 -16.46
C PRO A 290 12.05 -11.38 -17.96
N ILE A 291 11.28 -10.65 -18.77
CA ILE A 291 11.53 -10.48 -20.19
C ILE A 291 12.08 -9.07 -20.39
N TYR A 292 13.39 -8.93 -20.58
CA TYR A 292 14.08 -7.64 -20.65
C TYR A 292 13.43 -6.60 -21.56
N ALA A 293 12.89 -7.03 -22.72
CA ALA A 293 12.24 -6.13 -23.68
C ALA A 293 11.00 -5.41 -23.11
N ILE A 294 10.31 -6.02 -22.14
CA ILE A 294 9.10 -5.48 -21.51
C ILE A 294 9.33 -5.05 -20.05
N ASP A 295 10.23 -5.71 -19.33
CA ASP A 295 10.37 -5.56 -17.87
C ASP A 295 11.60 -4.75 -17.45
N ARG A 296 12.36 -4.17 -18.38
CA ARG A 296 13.58 -3.39 -18.04
C ARG A 296 13.33 -2.20 -17.10
N MET A 297 12.09 -1.71 -17.04
CA MET A 297 11.65 -0.62 -16.16
C MET A 297 10.53 -1.05 -15.21
N ALA A 298 10.42 -2.36 -14.95
CA ALA A 298 9.45 -2.91 -14.02
C ALA A 298 9.73 -2.50 -12.57
N SER A 299 8.72 -2.68 -11.73
CA SER A 299 8.88 -2.63 -10.27
C SER A 299 9.77 -3.75 -9.77
N ASP A 300 10.39 -3.57 -8.60
CA ASP A 300 10.99 -4.65 -7.81
C ASP A 300 9.97 -5.32 -6.86
N HIS A 301 8.70 -4.92 -6.93
CA HIS A 301 7.58 -5.47 -6.17
C HIS A 301 6.51 -6.13 -7.06
N GLY A 302 5.96 -7.23 -6.56
CA GLY A 302 4.77 -7.88 -7.08
C GLY A 302 3.53 -7.08 -6.71
N ILE A 303 2.54 -7.07 -7.59
CA ILE A 303 1.31 -6.29 -7.41
C ILE A 303 0.25 -7.17 -6.79
N VAL A 304 -0.18 -6.83 -5.58
CA VAL A 304 -1.20 -7.60 -4.84
C VAL A 304 -2.58 -7.05 -5.18
N THR A 305 -3.48 -7.92 -5.63
CA THR A 305 -4.87 -7.58 -5.96
C THR A 305 -5.82 -8.56 -5.28
N ILE A 306 -6.87 -8.05 -4.66
CA ILE A 306 -7.97 -8.86 -4.13
C ILE A 306 -9.27 -8.55 -4.83
N THR A 307 -10.15 -9.55 -4.93
CA THR A 307 -11.55 -9.36 -5.31
C THR A 307 -12.44 -9.59 -4.10
N LEU A 308 -13.24 -8.59 -3.78
CA LEU A 308 -14.31 -8.63 -2.78
C LEU A 308 -15.63 -8.90 -3.50
N THR A 309 -16.37 -9.92 -3.07
CA THR A 309 -17.69 -10.24 -3.63
C THR A 309 -18.78 -10.05 -2.58
N GLU A 310 -19.89 -9.43 -2.98
CA GLU A 310 -21.06 -9.23 -2.12
C GLU A 310 -21.57 -10.56 -1.58
N ARG A 311 -21.80 -10.62 -0.26
CA ARG A 311 -22.32 -11.81 0.39
C ARG A 311 -23.79 -12.02 0.01
N SER A 312 -24.10 -13.19 -0.56
CA SER A 312 -25.46 -13.65 -0.88
C SER A 312 -26.27 -14.06 0.34
#